data_AF-A0A368T466-F1
#
_entry.id   AF-A0A368T466-F1
#
_cell.length_a   1.000
_cell.length_b   1.000
_cell.length_c   1.000
_cell.angle_alpha   90.00
_cell.angle_beta   90.00
_cell.angle_gamma   90.00
#
_symmetry.space_group_name_H-M   'P 1'
#
loop_
_entity.id
_entity.type
_entity.pdbx_description
1 polymer ?
#
loop_
_entity_poly.entity_id
_entity_poly.type
_entity_poly.pdbx_seq_one_letter_code
_entity_poly.pdbx_strand_id
1 'polypeptide(L)'
;MARQTKQRRHLSVVPGAEDAPHPPTDTAEPERVEAPLEPTAVYASEAATTRTAAGAAERARHVLATGHTYAALAWLRYWDVAMGYVMDPELRQEMVDQAERDLDHKRVAAAKKARRALSPEDKRAAQREIARLERRCVSELEVDARTLAARSGRLLRRLALPAAVVVGPVLMAANGMWIGVLIWPAAWGWLAVQGRAHAIAEGTTTATELPPTAVAGAPRPPAVTGALANPATASGAAQPTRLVGATVAESRILERLADWPTHTQGRGLDGVTPSVPTLDDSGIAVVMHLSGTWTPAQLDKKAGLLRAVLKIPTRTRMEITPGDAGDEARVRIRTRIPKRDTTWHPGREGIGLDSDTGEVVAMAPGRKLIAGTSGAGKSVLLRVVMAGGVCSEEPTAVVYIDGKGEESALWVGKARIAV
;
A
#
# COMPACT_ATOMS: atom_id res chain seq x y z
N MET A 1 11.59 -13.46 -54.58
CA MET A 1 12.74 -14.31 -54.17
C MET A 1 13.82 -13.42 -53.57
N ALA A 2 13.99 -13.44 -52.24
CA ALA A 2 15.21 -13.08 -51.52
C ALA A 2 14.96 -13.32 -50.02
N ARG A 3 15.36 -14.50 -49.52
CA ARG A 3 15.29 -14.85 -48.09
C ARG A 3 16.50 -14.25 -47.40
N GLN A 4 16.27 -13.32 -46.48
CA GLN A 4 17.31 -12.78 -45.59
C GLN A 4 17.51 -13.75 -44.43
N THR A 5 18.65 -14.44 -44.44
CA THR A 5 19.11 -15.36 -43.39
C THR A 5 19.61 -14.57 -42.19
N LYS A 6 19.00 -14.81 -41.02
CA LYS A 6 19.34 -14.19 -39.74
C LYS A 6 20.59 -14.88 -39.18
N GLN A 7 21.74 -14.21 -39.30
CA GLN A 7 23.03 -14.68 -38.81
C GLN A 7 23.05 -14.59 -37.27
N ARG A 8 23.12 -15.74 -36.58
CA ARG A 8 23.35 -15.82 -35.13
C ARG A 8 24.80 -15.43 -34.85
N ARG A 9 25.01 -14.40 -34.03
CA ARG A 9 26.33 -14.06 -33.47
C ARG A 9 26.68 -15.09 -32.39
N HIS A 10 27.77 -15.82 -32.62
CA HIS A 10 28.43 -16.65 -31.64
C HIS A 10 29.10 -15.76 -30.59
N LEU A 11 28.88 -16.07 -29.31
CA LEU A 11 29.65 -15.53 -28.18
C LEU A 11 31.05 -16.12 -28.25
N SER A 12 32.05 -15.25 -28.39
CA SER A 12 33.46 -15.58 -28.27
C SER A 12 33.80 -15.88 -26.81
N VAL A 13 34.43 -17.03 -26.59
CA VAL A 13 35.09 -17.42 -25.33
C VAL A 13 36.30 -16.50 -25.14
N VAL A 14 36.40 -15.85 -23.97
CA VAL A 14 37.58 -15.09 -23.56
C VAL A 14 38.55 -16.07 -22.88
N PRO A 15 39.77 -16.26 -23.40
CA PRO A 15 40.80 -17.03 -22.71
C PRO A 15 41.74 -16.08 -21.93
N GLY A 16 42.14 -16.51 -20.73
CA GLY A 16 43.30 -15.96 -20.02
C GLY A 16 42.97 -15.03 -18.85
N ALA A 17 42.89 -15.61 -17.66
CA ALA A 17 43.12 -14.92 -16.39
C ALA A 17 43.82 -15.91 -15.43
N GLU A 18 44.97 -16.42 -15.86
CA GLU A 18 46.01 -16.89 -14.94
C GLU A 18 46.90 -15.68 -14.63
N ASP A 19 47.33 -15.57 -13.38
CA ASP A 19 48.12 -14.48 -12.78
C ASP A 19 47.36 -13.21 -12.34
N ALA A 20 46.60 -13.36 -11.25
CA ALA A 20 46.33 -12.24 -10.34
C ALA A 20 47.21 -12.40 -9.07
N PRO A 21 47.97 -11.37 -8.66
CA PRO A 21 48.86 -11.45 -7.50
C PRO A 21 48.06 -11.56 -6.19
N HIS A 22 48.53 -12.42 -5.29
CA HIS A 22 48.01 -12.55 -3.93
C HIS A 22 47.98 -11.19 -3.22
N PRO A 23 46.86 -10.81 -2.57
CA PRO A 23 46.84 -9.63 -1.73
C PRO A 23 47.70 -9.85 -0.48
N PRO A 24 48.38 -8.80 0.02
CA PRO A 24 49.17 -8.89 1.24
C PRO A 24 48.24 -9.21 2.42
N THR A 25 48.66 -10.20 3.20
CA THR A 25 48.03 -10.59 4.47
C THR A 25 48.43 -9.57 5.52
N ASP A 26 47.79 -8.39 5.49
CA ASP A 26 47.93 -7.39 6.54
C ASP A 26 46.84 -7.65 7.58
N THR A 27 47.22 -8.35 8.65
CA THR A 27 46.43 -8.52 9.87
C THR A 27 46.42 -7.20 10.64
N ALA A 28 45.72 -6.21 10.12
CA ALA A 28 45.23 -5.11 10.94
C ALA A 28 43.84 -5.54 11.44
N GLU A 29 43.78 -5.92 12.72
CA GLU A 29 42.51 -6.11 13.42
C GLU A 29 41.62 -4.89 13.14
N PRO A 30 40.35 -5.08 12.72
CA PRO A 30 39.45 -3.95 12.59
C PRO A 30 39.35 -3.29 13.96
N GLU A 31 39.75 -2.02 14.01
CA GLU A 31 39.55 -1.12 15.14
C GLU A 31 38.07 -1.25 15.52
N ARG A 32 37.86 -1.97 16.62
CA ARG A 32 36.55 -2.36 17.13
C ARG A 32 35.87 -1.05 17.48
N VAL A 33 34.97 -0.59 16.61
CA VAL A 33 34.08 0.53 16.92
C VAL A 33 33.37 0.12 18.20
N GLU A 34 33.79 0.74 19.31
CA GLU A 34 33.26 0.44 20.64
C GLU A 34 31.75 0.52 20.55
N ALA A 35 31.10 -0.62 20.80
CA ALA A 35 29.65 -0.67 20.92
C ALA A 35 29.22 0.41 21.92
N PRO A 36 28.16 1.18 21.64
CA PRO A 36 27.69 2.18 22.59
C PRO A 36 27.44 1.47 23.91
N LEU A 37 28.20 1.88 24.94
CA LEU A 37 28.12 1.38 26.31
C LEU A 37 26.66 1.09 26.65
N GLU A 38 26.33 -0.19 26.85
CA GLU A 38 25.03 -0.57 27.34
C GLU A 38 24.76 0.26 28.59
N PRO A 39 23.60 0.93 28.70
CA PRO A 39 23.27 1.66 29.91
C PRO A 39 23.08 0.62 31.00
N THR A 40 24.13 0.38 31.78
CA THR A 40 24.12 -0.45 32.98
C THR A 40 22.87 -0.09 33.76
N ALA A 41 21.92 -1.02 33.83
CA ALA A 41 20.73 -0.89 34.64
C ALA A 41 21.18 -0.93 36.11
N VAL A 42 21.53 0.25 36.63
CA VAL A 42 21.78 0.46 38.05
C VAL A 42 20.46 0.24 38.77
N TYR A 43 20.24 -1.00 39.19
CA TYR A 43 19.23 -1.32 40.19
C TYR A 43 19.52 -0.51 41.45
N ALA A 44 18.50 0.21 41.89
CA ALA A 44 18.54 1.05 43.07
C ALA A 44 18.97 0.26 44.31
N SER A 45 20.08 0.67 44.93
CA SER A 45 20.21 0.59 46.38
C SER A 45 20.12 2.01 46.92
N GLU A 46 19.10 2.21 47.75
CA GLU A 46 18.90 3.39 48.57
C GLU A 46 20.16 3.76 49.34
N ALA A 47 20.69 4.95 49.07
CA ALA A 47 21.39 5.73 50.08
C ALA A 47 20.78 7.13 50.03
N ALA A 48 20.08 7.49 51.11
CA ALA A 48 19.47 8.77 51.37
C ALA A 48 20.53 9.89 51.27
N THR A 49 20.79 10.34 50.05
CA THR A 49 21.72 11.42 49.78
C THR A 49 20.89 12.70 49.81
N THR A 50 21.17 13.53 50.81
CA THR A 50 20.66 14.88 51.00
C THR A 50 20.32 15.56 49.67
N ARG A 51 19.05 16.00 49.53
CA ARG A 51 18.56 16.81 48.40
C ARG A 51 19.23 18.18 48.40
N THR A 52 20.51 18.23 48.09
CA THR A 52 21.21 19.49 47.81
C THR A 52 20.85 19.93 46.39
N ALA A 53 20.75 21.24 46.17
CA ALA A 53 20.50 21.82 44.84
C ALA A 53 21.53 21.33 43.80
N ALA A 54 22.76 21.02 44.25
CA ALA A 54 23.82 20.43 43.44
C ALA A 54 23.43 19.04 42.87
N GLY A 55 22.86 18.15 43.69
CA GLY A 55 22.42 16.82 43.23
C GLY A 55 21.21 16.89 42.28
N ALA A 56 20.35 17.91 42.41
CA ALA A 56 19.28 18.14 41.45
C ALA A 56 19.82 18.61 40.09
N ALA A 57 20.81 19.52 40.09
CA ALA A 57 21.45 20.02 38.87
C ALA A 57 22.24 18.92 38.13
N GLU A 58 22.89 18.01 38.85
CA GLU A 58 23.60 16.87 38.26
C GLU A 58 22.64 15.86 37.62
N ARG A 59 21.54 15.52 38.30
CA ARG A 59 20.47 14.69 37.70
C ARG A 59 19.87 15.34 36.46
N ALA A 60 19.61 16.64 36.48
CA ALA A 60 19.11 17.36 35.32
C ALA A 60 20.09 17.31 34.14
N ARG A 61 21.39 17.52 34.38
CA ARG A 61 22.43 17.39 33.35
C ARG A 61 22.49 15.98 32.76
N HIS A 62 22.42 14.95 33.60
CA HIS A 62 22.42 13.57 33.15
C HIS A 62 21.19 13.23 32.28
N VAL A 63 19.99 13.67 32.70
CA VAL A 63 18.75 13.49 31.92
C VAL A 63 18.84 14.21 30.58
N LEU A 64 19.38 15.44 30.54
CA LEU A 64 19.56 16.20 29.31
C LEU A 64 20.59 15.56 28.37
N ALA A 65 21.72 15.08 28.89
CA ALA A 65 22.74 14.38 28.09
C ALA A 65 22.20 13.07 27.50
N THR A 66 21.44 12.31 28.30
CA THR A 66 20.77 11.09 27.86
C THR A 66 19.72 11.41 26.78
N GLY A 67 18.89 12.43 27.00
CA GLY A 67 17.89 12.88 26.03
C GLY A 67 18.53 13.36 24.71
N HIS A 68 19.65 14.08 24.78
CA HIS A 68 20.40 14.50 23.60
C HIS A 68 20.92 13.30 22.79
N THR A 69 21.45 12.29 23.46
CA THR A 69 21.94 11.06 22.81
C THR A 69 20.83 10.35 22.05
N TYR A 70 19.65 10.18 22.67
CA TYR A 70 18.50 9.57 21.99
C TYR A 70 17.97 10.41 20.82
N ALA A 71 17.94 11.74 20.97
CA ALA A 71 17.51 12.62 19.88
C ALA A 71 18.48 12.56 18.68
N ALA A 72 19.78 12.49 18.93
CA ALA A 72 20.79 12.33 17.88
C ALA A 72 20.66 10.97 17.16
N LEU A 73 20.41 9.89 17.89
CA LEU A 73 20.14 8.57 17.30
C LEU A 73 18.86 8.56 16.45
N ALA A 74 17.78 9.18 16.93
CA ALA A 74 16.54 9.32 16.16
C ALA A 74 16.78 10.11 14.86
N TRP A 75 17.57 11.17 14.95
CA TRP A 75 17.94 12.00 13.80
C TRP A 75 18.75 11.23 12.76
N LEU A 76 19.81 10.52 13.18
CA LEU A 76 20.65 9.73 12.28
C LEU A 76 19.84 8.66 11.55
N ARG A 77 18.92 7.98 12.24
CA ARG A 77 18.04 6.99 11.60
C ARG A 77 17.02 7.60 10.66
N TYR A 78 16.43 8.72 11.07
CA TYR A 78 15.54 9.45 10.19
C TYR A 78 16.27 9.84 8.91
N TRP A 79 17.53 10.27 9.04
CA TRP A 79 18.41 10.57 7.92
C TRP A 79 18.68 9.34 7.06
N ASP A 80 19.04 8.19 7.64
CA ASP A 80 19.30 6.95 6.88
C ASP A 80 18.07 6.48 6.10
N VAL A 81 16.89 6.50 6.72
CA VAL A 81 15.62 6.16 6.05
C VAL A 81 15.29 7.17 4.96
N ALA A 82 15.48 8.46 5.22
CA ALA A 82 15.26 9.50 4.23
C ALA A 82 16.23 9.34 3.05
N MET A 83 17.50 9.01 3.30
CA MET A 83 18.51 8.78 2.29
C MET A 83 18.26 7.50 1.50
N GLY A 84 17.80 6.42 2.13
CA GLY A 84 17.36 5.22 1.41
C GLY A 84 16.20 5.51 0.44
N TYR A 85 15.25 6.34 0.85
CA TYR A 85 14.13 6.77 0.00
C TYR A 85 14.54 7.75 -1.13
N VAL A 86 15.52 8.61 -0.86
CA VAL A 86 16.07 9.55 -1.84
C VAL A 86 16.98 8.83 -2.83
N MET A 87 17.77 7.88 -2.37
CA MET A 87 18.75 7.13 -3.17
C MET A 87 18.20 5.84 -3.75
N ASP A 88 16.88 5.65 -3.67
CA ASP A 88 16.16 4.52 -4.23
C ASP A 88 16.65 4.21 -5.67
N PRO A 89 17.21 3.01 -5.91
CA PRO A 89 17.69 2.62 -7.23
C PRO A 89 16.56 2.51 -8.25
N GLU A 90 15.33 2.20 -7.80
CA GLU A 90 14.17 2.05 -8.69
C GLU A 90 13.71 3.40 -9.25
N LEU A 91 13.97 4.51 -8.55
CA LEU A 91 13.62 5.86 -8.98
C LEU A 91 14.21 6.20 -10.36
N ARG A 92 15.43 5.73 -10.66
CA ARG A 92 16.02 5.97 -11.99
C ARG A 92 15.20 5.27 -13.08
N GLN A 93 14.79 4.02 -12.84
CA GLN A 93 13.96 3.27 -13.77
C GLN A 93 12.58 3.92 -13.94
N GLU A 94 11.95 4.37 -12.86
CA GLU A 94 10.69 5.12 -12.93
C GLU A 94 10.82 6.38 -13.82
N MET A 95 11.94 7.10 -13.74
CA MET A 95 12.19 8.29 -14.55
C MET A 95 12.46 7.96 -16.02
N VAL A 96 13.09 6.82 -16.33
CA VAL A 96 13.21 6.29 -17.69
C VAL A 96 11.81 6.02 -18.25
N ASP A 97 11.02 5.22 -17.56
CA ASP A 97 9.67 4.82 -17.99
C ASP A 97 8.75 6.04 -18.16
N GLN A 98 8.90 7.06 -17.32
CA GLN A 98 8.17 8.32 -17.45
C GLN A 98 8.63 9.12 -18.68
N ALA A 99 9.93 9.21 -18.92
CA ALA A 99 10.47 9.92 -20.09
C ALA A 99 10.07 9.25 -21.41
N GLU A 100 10.02 7.92 -21.45
CA GLU A 100 9.52 7.16 -22.59
C GLU A 100 8.03 7.40 -22.83
N ARG A 101 7.20 7.34 -21.77
CA ARG A 101 5.76 7.66 -21.86
C ARG A 101 5.51 9.08 -22.36
N ASP A 102 6.29 10.07 -21.90
CA ASP A 102 6.18 11.45 -22.38
C ASP A 102 6.52 11.57 -23.87
N LEU A 103 7.52 10.81 -24.33
CA LEU A 103 7.97 10.81 -25.71
C LEU A 103 6.92 10.14 -26.61
N ASP A 104 6.34 9.03 -26.19
CA ASP A 104 5.25 8.36 -26.89
C ASP A 104 4.00 9.23 -26.95
N HIS A 105 3.66 9.93 -25.87
CA HIS A 105 2.57 10.88 -25.87
C HIS A 105 2.80 12.01 -26.88
N LYS A 106 4.03 12.52 -27.01
CA LYS A 106 4.41 13.52 -28.03
C LYS A 106 4.29 12.95 -29.44
N ARG A 107 4.69 11.69 -29.68
CA ARG A 107 4.52 11.01 -30.98
C ARG A 107 3.05 10.90 -31.35
N VAL A 108 2.20 10.46 -30.43
CA VAL A 108 0.74 10.36 -30.64
C VAL A 108 0.12 11.73 -30.92
N ALA A 109 0.51 12.77 -30.16
CA ALA A 109 0.02 14.13 -30.36
C ALA A 109 0.43 14.68 -31.74
N ALA A 110 1.69 14.48 -32.15
CA ALA A 110 2.20 14.89 -33.46
C ALA A 110 1.49 14.14 -34.60
N ALA A 111 1.27 12.83 -34.46
CA ALA A 111 0.51 12.03 -35.41
C ALA A 111 -0.95 12.51 -35.55
N LYS A 112 -1.60 12.83 -34.42
CA LYS A 112 -2.95 13.39 -34.41
C LYS A 112 -3.01 14.78 -35.08
N LYS A 113 -2.00 15.62 -34.87
CA LYS A 113 -1.86 16.93 -35.53
C LYS A 113 -1.67 16.77 -37.03
N ALA A 114 -0.83 15.84 -37.49
CA ALA A 114 -0.63 15.54 -38.91
C ALA A 114 -1.92 15.06 -39.58
N ARG A 115 -2.73 14.24 -38.91
CA ARG A 115 -4.04 13.78 -39.42
C ARG A 115 -5.06 14.91 -39.55
N ARG A 116 -4.99 15.92 -38.68
CA ARG A 116 -5.93 17.05 -38.65
C ARG A 116 -5.52 18.22 -39.54
N ALA A 117 -4.28 18.28 -39.98
CA ALA A 117 -3.79 19.34 -40.85
C ALA A 117 -4.53 19.31 -42.20
N LEU A 118 -5.16 20.43 -42.58
CA LEU A 118 -5.88 20.57 -43.85
C LEU A 118 -4.94 21.07 -44.96
N SER A 119 -4.04 21.99 -44.63
CA SER A 119 -3.09 22.54 -45.60
C SER A 119 -1.94 21.55 -45.89
N PRO A 120 -1.42 21.53 -47.12
CA PRO A 120 -0.28 20.69 -47.49
C PRO A 120 1.01 21.11 -46.76
N GLU A 121 1.14 22.38 -46.40
CA GLU A 121 2.30 22.90 -45.66
C GLU A 121 2.29 22.42 -44.20
N ASP A 122 1.14 22.47 -43.53
CA ASP A 122 0.99 21.98 -42.16
C ASP A 122 1.19 20.46 -42.07
N LYS A 123 0.74 19.71 -43.09
CA LYS A 123 1.01 18.27 -43.19
C LYS A 123 2.51 17.99 -43.29
N ARG A 124 3.23 18.72 -44.14
CA ARG A 124 4.69 18.58 -44.28
C ARG A 124 5.41 18.96 -42.99
N ALA A 125 4.98 20.03 -42.31
CA ALA A 125 5.56 20.44 -41.03
C ALA A 125 5.33 19.38 -39.94
N ALA A 126 4.11 18.85 -39.82
CA ALA A 126 3.78 17.80 -38.85
C ALA A 126 4.50 16.48 -39.15
N GLN A 127 4.69 16.11 -40.42
CA GLN A 127 5.49 14.94 -40.81
C GLN A 127 6.97 15.08 -40.43
N ARG A 128 7.55 16.29 -40.60
CA ARG A 128 8.92 16.57 -40.12
C ARG A 128 9.02 16.45 -38.60
N GLU A 129 7.99 16.90 -37.89
CA GLU A 129 7.90 16.80 -36.43
C GLU A 129 7.86 15.33 -35.97
N ILE A 130 7.05 14.49 -36.62
CA ILE A 130 7.01 13.04 -36.37
C ILE A 130 8.37 12.40 -36.64
N ALA A 131 8.98 12.66 -37.80
CA ALA A 131 10.28 12.09 -38.16
C ALA A 131 11.43 12.55 -37.23
N ARG A 132 11.28 13.71 -36.57
CA ARG A 132 12.20 14.18 -35.52
C ARG A 132 11.97 13.42 -34.21
N LEU A 133 10.72 13.16 -33.83
CA LEU A 133 10.36 12.45 -32.60
C LEU A 133 10.59 10.93 -32.68
N GLU A 134 10.52 10.33 -33.88
CA GLU A 134 10.89 8.94 -34.11
C GLU A 134 12.39 8.72 -33.93
N ARG A 135 13.21 9.68 -34.39
CA ARG A 135 14.68 9.64 -34.23
C ARG A 135 15.17 10.05 -32.85
N ARG A 136 14.33 10.69 -32.04
CA ARG A 136 14.69 11.08 -30.67
C ARG A 136 14.65 9.83 -29.78
N CYS A 137 15.80 9.52 -29.18
CA CYS A 137 15.89 8.59 -28.05
C CYS A 137 15.94 9.39 -26.76
N VAL A 138 15.45 8.82 -25.66
CA VAL A 138 15.62 9.38 -24.32
C VAL A 138 17.12 9.31 -23.99
N SER A 139 17.77 10.45 -23.76
CA SER A 139 19.20 10.47 -23.44
C SER A 139 19.40 10.19 -21.95
N GLU A 140 20.53 9.56 -21.61
CA GLU A 140 20.91 9.32 -20.22
C GLU A 140 21.00 10.63 -19.41
N LEU A 141 21.52 11.70 -20.02
CA LEU A 141 21.57 13.03 -19.41
C LEU A 141 20.17 13.58 -19.05
N GLU A 142 19.15 13.33 -19.87
CA GLU A 142 17.77 13.75 -19.57
C GLU A 142 17.21 12.94 -18.39
N VAL A 143 17.50 11.65 -18.32
CA VAL A 143 17.10 10.77 -17.21
C VAL A 143 17.80 11.17 -15.92
N ASP A 144 19.11 11.45 -15.97
CA ASP A 144 19.89 11.84 -14.80
C ASP A 144 19.46 13.20 -14.27
N ALA A 145 19.19 14.17 -15.14
CA ALA A 145 18.65 15.46 -14.73
C ALA A 145 17.27 15.33 -14.06
N ARG A 146 16.38 14.50 -14.61
CA ARG A 146 15.05 14.22 -14.01
C ARG A 146 15.18 13.48 -12.69
N THR A 147 16.08 12.50 -12.61
CA THR A 147 16.36 11.75 -11.38
C THR A 147 16.90 12.68 -10.32
N LEU A 148 17.86 13.55 -10.64
CA LEU A 148 18.40 14.53 -9.71
C LEU A 148 17.35 15.55 -9.25
N ALA A 149 16.46 16.01 -10.13
CA ALA A 149 15.33 16.87 -9.77
C ALA A 149 14.31 16.15 -8.86
N ALA A 150 14.02 14.88 -9.14
CA ALA A 150 13.13 14.07 -8.31
C ALA A 150 13.75 13.81 -6.92
N ARG A 151 15.04 13.47 -6.87
CA ARG A 151 15.80 13.27 -5.64
C ARG A 151 15.87 14.54 -4.81
N SER A 152 16.20 15.67 -5.41
CA SER A 152 16.24 16.96 -4.70
C SER A 152 14.85 17.38 -4.20
N GLY A 153 13.79 17.13 -4.97
CA GLY A 153 12.41 17.35 -4.54
C GLY A 153 11.98 16.44 -3.38
N ARG A 154 12.32 15.15 -3.42
CA ARG A 154 12.09 14.19 -2.32
C ARG A 154 12.85 14.62 -1.07
N LEU A 155 14.12 14.98 -1.22
CA LEU A 155 14.99 15.44 -0.14
C LEU A 155 14.43 16.72 0.49
N LEU A 156 14.08 17.72 -0.31
CA LEU A 156 13.53 18.99 0.18
C LEU A 156 12.26 18.77 1.01
N ARG A 157 11.33 17.91 0.55
CA ARG A 157 10.11 17.59 1.30
C ARG A 157 10.39 16.87 2.62
N ARG A 158 11.37 15.96 2.63
CA ARG A 158 11.75 15.19 3.82
C ARG A 158 12.56 16.02 4.81
N LEU A 159 13.36 16.96 4.33
CA LEU A 159 14.16 17.85 5.16
C LEU A 159 13.41 19.10 5.59
N ALA A 160 12.29 19.46 4.95
CA ALA A 160 11.52 20.65 5.31
C ALA A 160 11.04 20.62 6.77
N LEU A 161 10.49 19.49 7.24
CA LEU A 161 10.04 19.34 8.63
C LEU A 161 11.21 19.40 9.64
N PRO A 162 12.26 18.58 9.49
CA PRO A 162 13.43 18.63 10.37
C PRO A 162 14.15 19.99 10.34
N ALA A 163 14.35 20.58 9.16
CA ALA A 163 14.95 21.90 9.03
C ALA A 163 14.07 22.99 9.62
N ALA A 164 12.73 22.90 9.52
CA ALA A 164 11.83 23.83 10.21
C ALA A 164 11.94 23.69 11.73
N VAL A 165 12.17 22.49 12.24
CA VAL A 165 12.40 22.25 13.68
C VAL A 165 13.77 22.76 14.13
N VAL A 166 14.81 22.60 13.32
CA VAL A 166 16.21 22.94 13.66
C VAL A 166 16.58 24.39 13.36
N VAL A 167 16.04 24.97 12.29
CA VAL A 167 16.39 26.32 11.82
C VAL A 167 15.27 27.32 12.12
N GLY A 168 14.01 26.88 12.11
CA GLY A 168 12.86 27.74 12.35
C GLY A 168 12.92 28.50 13.68
N PRO A 169 13.21 27.85 14.81
CA PRO A 169 13.40 28.51 16.10
C PRO A 169 14.51 29.57 16.12
N VAL A 170 15.64 29.29 15.46
CA VAL A 170 16.77 30.25 15.35
C VAL A 170 16.36 31.47 14.53
N LEU A 171 15.67 31.25 13.40
CA LEU A 171 15.14 32.33 12.57
C LEU A 171 14.05 33.13 13.30
N MET A 172 13.15 32.47 14.04
CA MET A 172 12.13 33.15 14.83
C MET A 172 12.74 33.98 15.97
N ALA A 173 13.76 33.46 16.65
CA ALA A 173 14.50 34.19 17.67
C ALA A 173 15.23 35.41 17.08
N ALA A 174 15.88 35.26 15.92
CA ALA A 174 16.53 36.35 15.20
C ALA A 174 15.55 37.46 14.75
N ASN A 175 14.27 37.13 14.57
CA ASN A 175 13.19 38.07 14.27
C ASN A 175 12.45 38.58 15.52
N GLY A 176 13.00 38.39 16.72
CA GLY A 176 12.44 38.90 17.98
C GLY A 176 11.27 38.08 18.56
N MET A 177 10.95 36.93 17.97
CA MET A 177 9.91 36.02 18.47
C MET A 177 10.52 34.96 19.42
N TRP A 178 10.69 35.34 20.68
CA TRP A 178 11.28 34.49 21.73
C TRP A 178 10.51 33.17 21.99
N ILE A 179 9.23 33.10 21.63
CA ILE A 179 8.43 31.87 21.70
C ILE A 179 9.06 30.73 20.87
N GLY A 180 9.77 31.05 19.77
CA GLY A 180 10.49 30.06 18.97
C GLY A 180 11.52 29.28 19.79
N VAL A 181 12.19 29.94 20.74
CA VAL A 181 13.21 29.30 21.61
C VAL A 181 12.58 28.29 22.57
N LEU A 182 11.31 28.50 22.98
CA LEU A 182 10.58 27.58 23.87
C LEU A 182 10.05 26.34 23.16
N ILE A 183 9.93 26.38 21.82
CA ILE A 183 9.52 25.22 21.01
C ILE A 183 10.68 24.22 20.86
N TRP A 184 11.93 24.69 20.98
CA TRP A 184 13.13 23.86 20.81
C TRP A 184 13.21 22.66 21.76
N PRO A 185 13.05 22.82 23.09
CA PRO A 185 13.13 21.69 24.02
C PRO A 185 11.98 20.71 23.82
N ALA A 186 10.81 21.18 23.38
CA ALA A 186 9.67 20.32 23.09
C ALA A 186 9.91 19.45 21.85
N ALA A 187 10.44 20.04 20.77
CA ALA A 187 10.78 19.29 19.56
C ALA A 187 11.96 18.33 19.78
N TRP A 188 12.96 18.75 20.56
CA TRP A 188 14.09 17.89 20.94
C TRP A 188 13.67 16.77 21.89
N GLY A 189 12.76 17.06 22.83
CA GLY A 189 12.14 16.06 23.70
C GLY A 189 11.32 15.04 22.91
N TRP A 190 10.56 15.49 21.90
CA TRP A 190 9.84 14.58 21.00
C TRP A 190 10.80 13.66 20.24
N LEU A 191 11.90 14.19 19.67
CA LEU A 191 12.93 13.38 19.01
C LEU A 191 13.59 12.38 19.98
N ALA A 192 13.89 12.80 21.22
CA ALA A 192 14.46 11.91 22.23
C ALA A 192 13.51 10.76 22.60
N VAL A 193 12.21 11.02 22.69
CA VAL A 193 11.20 9.97 22.94
C VAL A 193 11.14 8.97 21.78
N GLN A 194 11.17 9.45 20.53
CA GLN A 194 11.21 8.58 19.35
C GLN A 194 12.49 7.72 19.33
N GLY A 195 13.65 8.32 19.61
CA GLY A 195 14.93 7.60 19.66
C GLY A 195 14.96 6.52 20.73
N ARG A 196 14.42 6.80 21.91
CA ARG A 196 14.29 5.82 22.99
C ARG A 196 13.35 4.67 22.61
N ALA A 197 12.19 4.98 22.01
CA ALA A 197 11.25 3.95 21.57
C ALA A 197 11.89 3.01 20.54
N HIS A 198 12.71 3.54 19.64
CA HIS A 198 13.46 2.75 18.68
C HIS A 198 14.57 1.90 19.29
N ALA A 199 15.36 2.44 20.23
CA ALA A 199 16.41 1.69 20.91
C ALA A 199 15.83 0.49 21.69
N ILE A 200 14.66 0.67 22.32
CA ILE A 200 13.94 -0.42 23.01
C ILE A 200 13.48 -1.49 22.00
N ALA A 201 12.97 -1.08 20.84
CA ALA A 201 12.52 -2.02 19.82
C ALA A 201 13.65 -2.92 19.31
N GLU A 202 14.86 -2.39 19.16
CA GLU A 202 16.02 -3.17 18.67
C GLU A 202 16.62 -4.10 19.70
N GLY A 203 16.68 -3.68 20.96
CA GLY A 203 17.09 -4.56 22.07
C GLY A 203 16.13 -5.74 22.26
N THR A 204 14.88 -5.63 21.79
CA THR A 204 13.89 -6.73 21.87
C THR A 204 14.04 -7.72 20.71
N THR A 205 14.48 -7.28 19.53
CA THR A 205 14.60 -8.14 18.33
C THR A 205 15.84 -9.03 18.31
N THR A 206 16.92 -8.66 19.00
CA THR A 206 18.16 -9.47 19.06
C THR A 206 18.05 -10.67 20.00
N ALA A 207 17.03 -10.73 20.86
CA ALA A 207 16.83 -11.83 21.82
C ALA A 207 16.03 -13.02 21.26
N THR A 208 15.46 -12.92 20.05
CA THR A 208 14.45 -13.89 19.56
C THR A 208 14.87 -14.70 18.33
N GLU A 209 16.12 -14.60 17.88
CA GLU A 209 16.64 -15.43 16.78
C GLU A 209 17.32 -16.71 17.31
N LEU A 210 16.51 -17.67 17.73
CA LEU A 210 16.90 -19.08 17.79
C LEU A 210 15.91 -19.89 16.93
N PRO A 211 16.38 -20.63 15.90
CA PRO A 211 15.49 -21.31 14.99
C PRO A 211 14.81 -22.51 15.67
N PRO A 212 13.48 -22.70 15.51
CA PRO A 212 12.80 -23.85 16.08
C PRO A 212 13.07 -25.12 15.26
N THR A 213 13.48 -26.17 15.97
CA THR A 213 13.58 -27.56 15.52
C THR A 213 12.25 -28.06 14.98
N ALA A 214 12.28 -28.64 13.77
CA ALA A 214 11.11 -29.22 13.11
C ALA A 214 10.60 -30.47 13.84
N VAL A 215 9.34 -30.46 14.27
CA VAL A 215 8.62 -31.66 14.69
C VAL A 215 7.69 -32.11 13.57
N ALA A 216 7.94 -33.32 13.09
CA ALA A 216 7.16 -34.02 12.09
C ALA A 216 5.87 -34.60 12.70
N GLY A 217 4.77 -34.51 11.96
CA GLY A 217 3.63 -35.41 12.11
C GLY A 217 2.32 -34.72 12.48
N ALA A 218 1.51 -34.38 11.47
CA ALA A 218 0.06 -34.26 11.64
C ALA A 218 -0.66 -34.80 10.39
N PRO A 219 -1.79 -35.53 10.54
CA PRO A 219 -2.42 -36.28 9.46
C PRO A 219 -3.44 -35.46 8.67
N ARG A 220 -3.55 -35.80 7.39
CA ARG A 220 -4.38 -35.15 6.36
C ARG A 220 -5.83 -35.68 6.40
N PRO A 221 -6.87 -34.83 6.44
CA PRO A 221 -8.26 -35.27 6.27
C PRO A 221 -8.65 -35.47 4.78
N PRO A 222 -9.66 -36.32 4.49
CA PRO A 222 -9.94 -36.81 3.15
C PRO A 222 -10.74 -35.84 2.28
N ALA A 223 -10.47 -35.93 0.97
CA ALA A 223 -11.16 -35.22 -0.09
C ALA A 223 -12.58 -35.75 -0.31
N VAL A 224 -13.56 -34.85 -0.37
CA VAL A 224 -14.92 -35.16 -0.81
C VAL A 224 -15.09 -34.68 -2.25
N THR A 225 -15.11 -35.65 -3.16
CA THR A 225 -15.58 -35.53 -4.55
C THR A 225 -17.11 -35.47 -4.59
N GLY A 226 -17.67 -34.45 -5.23
CA GLY A 226 -19.10 -34.35 -5.55
C GLY A 226 -19.30 -33.76 -6.93
N ALA A 227 -19.86 -34.56 -7.83
CA ALA A 227 -19.91 -34.37 -9.27
C ALA A 227 -21.11 -33.53 -9.76
N LEU A 228 -20.91 -33.02 -10.97
CA LEU A 228 -21.82 -32.38 -11.93
C LEU A 228 -23.25 -32.93 -12.01
N ALA A 229 -24.22 -32.03 -12.25
CA ALA A 229 -25.38 -32.31 -13.10
C ALA A 229 -26.00 -31.01 -13.67
N ASN A 230 -25.90 -30.85 -14.99
CA ASN A 230 -26.81 -30.03 -15.82
C ASN A 230 -28.06 -30.87 -16.14
N PRO A 231 -29.20 -30.23 -16.43
CA PRO A 231 -29.77 -30.45 -17.76
C PRO A 231 -30.36 -29.21 -18.43
N ALA A 232 -30.45 -29.31 -19.75
CA ALA A 232 -30.88 -28.27 -20.68
C ALA A 232 -32.39 -28.31 -20.98
N THR A 233 -32.85 -27.19 -21.57
CA THR A 233 -33.96 -26.97 -22.52
C THR A 233 -35.42 -27.16 -22.11
N ALA A 234 -36.18 -26.06 -22.14
CA ALA A 234 -37.52 -26.00 -22.74
C ALA A 234 -37.90 -24.55 -23.11
N SER A 235 -38.46 -24.37 -24.31
CA SER A 235 -38.94 -23.13 -24.91
C SER A 235 -40.41 -22.88 -24.58
N GLY A 236 -40.81 -21.62 -24.37
CA GLY A 236 -42.20 -21.21 -24.22
C GLY A 236 -42.34 -19.72 -23.85
N ALA A 237 -42.94 -18.92 -24.73
CA ALA A 237 -43.21 -17.50 -24.51
C ALA A 237 -44.30 -17.30 -23.44
N ALA A 238 -43.97 -16.62 -22.33
CA ALA A 238 -44.93 -16.08 -21.37
C ALA A 238 -44.27 -14.95 -20.54
N GLN A 239 -45.09 -13.96 -20.17
CA GLN A 239 -44.90 -12.80 -19.29
C GLN A 239 -43.66 -12.77 -18.37
N PRO A 240 -43.07 -11.58 -18.08
CA PRO A 240 -41.79 -11.42 -17.41
C PRO A 240 -41.77 -12.23 -16.12
N THR A 241 -41.05 -13.34 -16.17
CA THR A 241 -40.85 -14.24 -15.06
C THR A 241 -40.14 -13.45 -13.98
N ARG A 242 -40.88 -12.97 -12.98
CA ARG A 242 -40.25 -12.54 -11.73
C ARG A 242 -39.41 -13.72 -11.28
N LEU A 243 -38.08 -13.57 -11.31
CA LEU A 243 -37.18 -14.47 -10.62
C LEU A 243 -37.70 -14.59 -9.18
N VAL A 244 -38.19 -15.78 -8.83
CA VAL A 244 -38.84 -16.04 -7.55
C VAL A 244 -37.88 -15.59 -6.44
N GLY A 245 -38.31 -14.64 -5.61
CA GLY A 245 -37.50 -14.08 -4.53
C GLY A 245 -36.84 -12.73 -4.82
N ALA A 246 -36.92 -12.16 -6.02
CA ALA A 246 -36.41 -10.80 -6.30
C ALA A 246 -37.30 -9.70 -5.67
N THR A 247 -36.67 -8.70 -5.05
CA THR A 247 -37.36 -7.48 -4.60
C THR A 247 -37.81 -6.63 -5.79
N VAL A 248 -38.68 -5.65 -5.57
CA VAL A 248 -39.12 -4.71 -6.64
C VAL A 248 -37.95 -3.94 -7.23
N ALA A 249 -36.98 -3.53 -6.41
CA ALA A 249 -35.79 -2.84 -6.88
C ALA A 249 -34.89 -3.76 -7.73
N GLU A 250 -34.70 -5.01 -7.30
CA GLU A 250 -33.94 -6.02 -8.06
C GLU A 250 -34.62 -6.36 -9.38
N SER A 251 -35.94 -6.54 -9.38
CA SER A 251 -36.72 -6.84 -10.58
C SER A 251 -36.53 -5.76 -11.65
N ARG A 252 -36.53 -4.48 -11.26
CA ARG A 252 -36.27 -3.37 -12.19
C ARG A 252 -34.84 -3.37 -12.74
N ILE A 253 -33.85 -3.80 -11.95
CA ILE A 253 -32.47 -3.92 -12.42
C ILE A 253 -32.37 -5.07 -13.42
N LEU A 254 -32.98 -6.22 -13.10
CA LEU A 254 -33.02 -7.40 -13.96
C LEU A 254 -33.74 -7.14 -15.28
N GLU A 255 -34.88 -6.43 -15.25
CA GLU A 255 -35.60 -5.97 -16.46
C GLU A 255 -34.71 -5.10 -17.34
N ARG A 256 -33.93 -4.19 -16.74
CA ARG A 256 -33.00 -3.33 -17.49
C ARG A 256 -31.81 -4.08 -18.07
N LEU A 257 -31.37 -5.13 -17.40
CA LEU A 257 -30.34 -6.03 -17.91
C LEU A 257 -30.88 -6.90 -19.06
N ALA A 258 -32.14 -7.31 -19.00
CA ALA A 258 -32.79 -8.06 -20.07
C ALA A 258 -33.03 -7.18 -21.33
N ASP A 259 -33.46 -5.93 -21.13
CA ASP A 259 -33.65 -4.94 -22.21
C ASP A 259 -32.45 -3.99 -22.36
N TRP A 260 -31.25 -4.56 -22.31
CA TRP A 260 -30.00 -3.81 -22.30
C TRP A 260 -29.82 -2.86 -23.50
N PRO A 261 -30.01 -3.29 -24.77
CA PRO A 261 -29.79 -2.43 -25.93
C PRO A 261 -30.60 -1.13 -25.89
N THR A 262 -31.86 -1.22 -25.46
CA THR A 262 -32.77 -0.08 -25.33
C THR A 262 -32.28 0.95 -24.32
N HIS A 263 -31.57 0.52 -23.28
CA HIS A 263 -31.09 1.39 -22.22
C HIS A 263 -29.67 1.92 -22.42
N THR A 264 -28.86 1.29 -23.28
CA THR A 264 -27.46 1.70 -23.51
C THR A 264 -27.23 2.48 -24.78
N GLN A 265 -28.14 2.40 -25.76
CA GLN A 265 -27.97 3.06 -27.06
C GLN A 265 -27.65 4.54 -26.89
N GLY A 266 -26.50 4.96 -27.41
CA GLY A 266 -26.05 6.37 -27.36
C GLY A 266 -25.56 6.86 -26.01
N ARG A 267 -25.41 5.98 -25.00
CA ARG A 267 -24.88 6.32 -23.67
C ARG A 267 -23.41 5.96 -23.49
N GLY A 268 -22.72 5.58 -24.56
CA GLY A 268 -21.30 5.27 -24.54
C GLY A 268 -20.95 3.99 -23.77
N LEU A 269 -21.92 3.04 -23.73
CA LEU A 269 -21.77 1.64 -23.32
C LEU A 269 -21.94 0.69 -24.52
N ASP A 270 -21.92 1.23 -25.75
CA ASP A 270 -21.99 0.44 -26.97
C ASP A 270 -20.79 -0.51 -27.02
N GLY A 271 -21.06 -1.80 -27.20
CA GLY A 271 -20.05 -2.87 -27.16
C GLY A 271 -19.87 -3.55 -25.80
N VAL A 272 -20.66 -3.19 -24.78
CA VAL A 272 -20.81 -3.95 -23.54
C VAL A 272 -22.13 -4.72 -23.61
N THR A 273 -22.13 -6.03 -23.34
CA THR A 273 -23.35 -6.85 -23.35
C THR A 273 -23.41 -7.73 -22.09
N PRO A 274 -24.50 -7.68 -21.31
CA PRO A 274 -24.66 -8.51 -20.13
C PRO A 274 -24.94 -9.96 -20.51
N SER A 275 -24.39 -10.89 -19.74
CA SER A 275 -24.81 -12.28 -19.68
C SER A 275 -26.13 -12.42 -18.92
N VAL A 276 -26.63 -13.64 -18.80
CA VAL A 276 -27.74 -13.93 -17.88
C VAL A 276 -27.32 -13.56 -16.44
N PRO A 277 -28.07 -12.67 -15.77
CA PRO A 277 -27.76 -12.29 -14.39
C PRO A 277 -28.18 -13.40 -13.41
N THR A 278 -27.39 -13.59 -12.36
CA THR A 278 -27.68 -14.47 -11.24
C THR A 278 -28.06 -13.66 -10.01
N LEU A 279 -29.08 -14.11 -9.28
CA LEU A 279 -29.52 -13.51 -8.02
C LEU A 279 -29.19 -14.46 -6.88
N ASP A 280 -28.32 -14.04 -5.97
CA ASP A 280 -27.86 -14.83 -4.82
C ASP A 280 -28.10 -14.08 -3.48
N ASP A 281 -27.58 -14.62 -2.39
CA ASP A 281 -27.78 -14.11 -1.02
C ASP A 281 -27.22 -12.71 -0.77
N SER A 282 -26.29 -12.23 -1.62
CA SER A 282 -25.69 -10.90 -1.52
C SER A 282 -26.17 -9.93 -2.60
N GLY A 283 -26.91 -10.41 -3.59
CA GLY A 283 -27.63 -9.58 -4.56
C GLY A 283 -27.47 -10.08 -5.98
N ILE A 284 -27.32 -9.14 -6.92
CA ILE A 284 -27.24 -9.44 -8.35
C ILE A 284 -25.77 -9.55 -8.76
N ALA A 285 -25.43 -10.62 -9.48
CA ALA A 285 -24.17 -10.79 -10.19
C ALA A 285 -24.45 -10.95 -11.69
N VAL A 286 -23.63 -10.34 -12.52
CA VAL A 286 -23.75 -10.44 -13.98
C VAL A 286 -22.37 -10.33 -14.60
N VAL A 287 -22.09 -11.17 -15.59
CA VAL A 287 -20.88 -11.04 -16.41
C VAL A 287 -21.20 -10.09 -17.55
N MET A 288 -20.33 -9.12 -17.79
CA MET A 288 -20.41 -8.20 -18.90
C MET A 288 -19.37 -8.63 -19.93
N HIS A 289 -19.82 -9.04 -21.11
CA HIS A 289 -18.94 -9.27 -22.25
C HIS A 289 -18.59 -7.92 -22.88
N LEU A 290 -17.30 -7.74 -23.13
CA LEU A 290 -16.68 -6.51 -23.59
C LEU A 290 -16.17 -6.72 -25.01
N SER A 291 -16.57 -5.87 -25.95
CA SER A 291 -16.15 -5.97 -27.34
C SER A 291 -15.36 -4.74 -27.80
N GLY A 292 -14.62 -4.89 -28.90
CA GLY A 292 -13.86 -3.80 -29.50
C GLY A 292 -12.74 -3.31 -28.59
N THR A 293 -12.79 -2.05 -28.17
CA THR A 293 -11.75 -1.41 -27.36
C THR A 293 -11.97 -1.50 -25.86
N TRP A 294 -13.07 -2.12 -25.43
CA TRP A 294 -13.45 -2.19 -24.02
C TRP A 294 -12.53 -3.11 -23.23
N THR A 295 -12.17 -2.66 -22.02
CA THR A 295 -11.46 -3.48 -21.03
C THR A 295 -12.17 -3.36 -19.68
N PRO A 296 -11.98 -4.29 -18.74
CA PRO A 296 -12.60 -4.21 -17.41
C PRO A 296 -12.28 -2.89 -16.69
N ALA A 297 -11.05 -2.39 -16.83
CA ALA A 297 -10.63 -1.11 -16.28
C ALA A 297 -11.34 0.10 -16.93
N GLN A 298 -11.69 0.03 -18.22
CA GLN A 298 -12.48 1.08 -18.87
C GLN A 298 -13.94 1.06 -18.40
N LEU A 299 -14.51 -0.13 -18.20
CA LEU A 299 -15.85 -0.28 -17.65
C LEU A 299 -15.92 0.26 -16.21
N ASP A 300 -14.90 -0.04 -15.40
CA ASP A 300 -14.79 0.48 -14.03
C ASP A 300 -14.69 2.01 -13.98
N LYS A 301 -13.86 2.62 -14.85
CA LYS A 301 -13.82 4.09 -15.01
C LYS A 301 -15.17 4.70 -15.40
N LYS A 302 -16.06 3.92 -16.02
CA LYS A 302 -17.42 4.32 -16.41
C LYS A 302 -18.50 3.72 -15.49
N ALA A 303 -18.16 3.27 -14.29
CA ALA A 303 -19.10 2.73 -13.31
C ALA A 303 -20.29 3.66 -13.04
N GLY A 304 -20.10 4.99 -13.07
CA GLY A 304 -21.17 5.97 -12.93
C GLY A 304 -22.24 5.88 -14.03
N LEU A 305 -21.85 5.61 -15.28
CA LEU A 305 -22.78 5.42 -16.39
C LEU A 305 -23.55 4.11 -16.26
N LEU A 306 -22.85 3.02 -15.92
CA LEU A 306 -23.46 1.72 -15.68
C LEU A 306 -24.52 1.81 -14.56
N ARG A 307 -24.17 2.45 -13.45
CA ARG A 307 -25.07 2.75 -12.34
C ARG A 307 -26.30 3.54 -12.77
N ALA A 308 -26.12 4.56 -13.62
CA ALA A 308 -27.22 5.40 -14.10
C ALA A 308 -28.18 4.66 -15.06
N VAL A 309 -27.65 3.80 -15.93
CA VAL A 309 -28.42 2.95 -16.85
C VAL A 309 -29.28 1.95 -16.08
N LEU A 310 -28.69 1.29 -15.09
CA LEU A 310 -29.35 0.30 -14.23
C LEU A 310 -30.20 0.92 -13.12
N LYS A 311 -30.17 2.25 -12.95
CA LYS A 311 -30.88 2.98 -11.88
C LYS A 311 -30.53 2.48 -10.48
N ILE A 312 -29.28 2.09 -10.27
CA ILE A 312 -28.82 1.60 -8.96
C ILE A 312 -28.60 2.80 -8.02
N PRO A 313 -29.23 2.85 -6.83
CA PRO A 313 -29.03 3.92 -5.87
C PRO A 313 -27.55 4.09 -5.50
N THR A 314 -27.07 5.32 -5.31
CA THR A 314 -25.65 5.61 -4.98
C THR A 314 -25.18 4.91 -3.70
N ARG A 315 -26.08 4.74 -2.73
CA ARG A 315 -25.84 4.00 -1.47
C ARG A 315 -25.64 2.49 -1.66
N THR A 316 -26.09 1.92 -2.78
CA THR A 316 -25.95 0.49 -3.07
C THR A 316 -24.55 0.25 -3.64
N ARG A 317 -23.75 -0.59 -2.96
CA ARG A 317 -22.41 -0.95 -3.41
C ARG A 317 -22.50 -1.69 -4.75
N MET A 318 -21.69 -1.25 -5.70
CA MET A 318 -21.53 -1.88 -7.00
C MET A 318 -20.04 -2.05 -7.24
N GLU A 319 -19.64 -3.23 -7.66
CA GLU A 319 -18.25 -3.61 -7.87
C GLU A 319 -18.07 -4.18 -9.26
N ILE A 320 -16.97 -3.81 -9.91
CA ILE A 320 -16.61 -4.30 -11.23
C ILE A 320 -15.23 -4.94 -11.07
N THR A 321 -15.16 -6.24 -11.34
CA THR A 321 -13.92 -7.01 -11.27
C THR A 321 -13.64 -7.62 -12.64
N PRO A 322 -12.38 -7.91 -13.00
CA PRO A 322 -12.07 -8.70 -14.18
C PRO A 322 -12.81 -10.05 -14.15
N GLY A 323 -13.33 -10.49 -15.30
CA GLY A 323 -13.94 -11.81 -15.46
C GLY A 323 -12.89 -12.91 -15.65
N ASP A 324 -13.34 -14.10 -16.06
CA ASP A 324 -12.43 -15.23 -16.30
C ASP A 324 -11.64 -15.05 -17.61
N ALA A 325 -12.23 -14.35 -18.58
CA ALA A 325 -11.58 -13.96 -19.83
C ALA A 325 -11.23 -12.46 -19.87
N GLY A 326 -10.24 -12.10 -20.69
CA GLY A 326 -9.75 -10.70 -20.80
C GLY A 326 -10.79 -9.72 -21.36
N ASP A 327 -11.80 -10.25 -22.05
CA ASP A 327 -12.95 -9.55 -22.61
C ASP A 327 -14.20 -9.67 -21.71
N GLU A 328 -14.05 -10.07 -20.45
CA GLU A 328 -15.15 -10.15 -19.50
C GLU A 328 -14.90 -9.28 -18.26
N ALA A 329 -15.99 -8.73 -17.73
CA ALA A 329 -16.00 -8.07 -16.43
C ALA A 329 -17.17 -8.56 -15.60
N ARG A 330 -16.92 -8.99 -14.36
CA ARG A 330 -17.96 -9.35 -13.40
C ARG A 330 -18.45 -8.11 -12.69
N VAL A 331 -19.74 -7.81 -12.84
CA VAL A 331 -20.42 -6.72 -12.15
C VAL A 331 -21.26 -7.31 -11.02
N ARG A 332 -21.00 -6.86 -9.80
CA ARG A 332 -21.78 -7.24 -8.63
C ARG A 332 -22.50 -6.04 -8.03
N ILE A 333 -23.81 -6.18 -7.83
CA ILE A 333 -24.69 -5.16 -7.25
C ILE A 333 -25.22 -5.71 -5.93
N ARG A 334 -24.75 -5.14 -4.81
CA ARG A 334 -25.09 -5.64 -3.48
C ARG A 334 -26.44 -5.12 -3.00
N THR A 335 -27.50 -5.71 -3.53
CA THR A 335 -28.89 -5.39 -3.17
C THR A 335 -29.35 -6.11 -1.90
N ARG A 336 -28.61 -7.14 -1.45
CA ARG A 336 -28.89 -7.91 -0.25
C ARG A 336 -27.72 -7.86 0.70
N ILE A 337 -28.03 -8.01 1.97
CA ILE A 337 -27.04 -8.24 3.02
C ILE A 337 -27.34 -9.65 3.51
N PRO A 338 -26.46 -10.63 3.24
CA PRO A 338 -26.63 -11.97 3.79
C PRO A 338 -26.76 -11.84 5.30
N LYS A 339 -27.81 -12.42 5.90
CA LYS A 339 -27.96 -12.45 7.35
C LYS A 339 -26.95 -13.45 7.91
N ARG A 340 -25.72 -12.99 8.11
CA ARG A 340 -24.63 -13.76 8.70
C ARG A 340 -24.42 -13.29 10.13
N ASP A 341 -24.18 -14.25 11.04
CA ASP A 341 -23.74 -13.88 12.38
C ASP A 341 -22.33 -13.29 12.27
N THR A 342 -22.21 -12.01 12.58
CA THR A 342 -20.95 -11.25 12.54
C THR A 342 -20.43 -10.96 13.95
N THR A 343 -21.07 -11.53 14.97
CA THR A 343 -20.66 -11.36 16.37
C THR A 343 -19.32 -12.04 16.60
N TRP A 344 -18.30 -11.27 16.96
CA TRP A 344 -17.01 -11.83 17.31
C TRP A 344 -16.97 -12.28 18.79
N HIS A 345 -16.31 -13.41 19.07
CA HIS A 345 -16.03 -13.91 20.41
C HIS A 345 -14.64 -14.58 20.45
N PRO A 346 -14.00 -14.76 21.62
CA PRO A 346 -12.63 -15.29 21.71
C PRO A 346 -12.41 -16.64 21.04
N GLY A 347 -13.39 -17.54 21.07
CA GLY A 347 -13.33 -18.83 20.36
C GLY A 347 -13.63 -18.77 18.85
N ARG A 348 -13.80 -17.58 18.26
CA ARG A 348 -14.12 -17.42 16.84
C ARG A 348 -12.85 -17.16 16.04
N GLU A 349 -12.64 -17.95 15.01
CA GLU A 349 -11.50 -17.78 14.12
C GLU A 349 -11.58 -16.48 13.30
N GLY A 350 -10.41 -15.90 13.04
CA GLY A 350 -10.26 -14.72 12.20
C GLY A 350 -10.77 -13.41 12.81
N ILE A 351 -10.77 -12.38 11.97
CA ILE A 351 -11.22 -11.02 12.33
C ILE A 351 -12.66 -10.73 11.90
N GLY A 352 -13.26 -11.62 11.12
CA GLY A 352 -14.59 -11.46 10.57
C GLY A 352 -14.87 -12.43 9.43
N LEU A 353 -15.94 -12.17 8.69
CA LEU A 353 -16.33 -12.95 7.52
C LEU A 353 -16.17 -12.11 6.25
N ASP A 354 -15.77 -12.75 5.17
CA ASP A 354 -15.91 -12.19 3.85
C ASP A 354 -17.40 -11.99 3.56
N SER A 355 -17.75 -10.78 3.15
CA SER A 355 -19.14 -10.40 2.91
C SER A 355 -19.78 -11.07 1.68
N ASP A 356 -18.97 -11.59 0.76
CA ASP A 356 -19.41 -12.30 -0.44
C ASP A 356 -19.39 -13.81 -0.19
N THR A 357 -18.22 -14.39 0.13
CA THR A 357 -18.07 -15.85 0.28
C THR A 357 -18.58 -16.37 1.62
N GLY A 358 -18.52 -15.55 2.67
CA GLY A 358 -18.85 -15.97 4.04
C GLY A 358 -17.73 -16.73 4.71
N GLU A 359 -16.60 -16.87 4.03
CA GLU A 359 -15.40 -17.49 4.57
C GLU A 359 -14.81 -16.63 5.68
N VAL A 360 -14.13 -17.29 6.61
CA VAL A 360 -13.42 -16.62 7.68
C VAL A 360 -12.25 -15.84 7.09
N VAL A 361 -12.19 -14.54 7.41
CA VAL A 361 -11.06 -13.68 7.03
C VAL A 361 -10.15 -13.56 8.23
N ALA A 362 -8.91 -14.01 8.07
CA ALA A 362 -7.85 -13.81 9.06
C ALA A 362 -6.94 -12.65 8.65
N MET A 363 -6.37 -11.96 9.64
CA MET A 363 -5.35 -10.96 9.40
C MET A 363 -3.98 -11.60 9.57
N ALA A 364 -3.17 -11.60 8.50
CA ALA A 364 -1.81 -12.11 8.56
C ALA A 364 -0.98 -11.35 9.61
N PRO A 365 0.00 -12.00 10.26
CA PRO A 365 0.87 -11.34 11.23
C PRO A 365 1.71 -10.22 10.60
N GLY A 366 2.38 -9.45 11.46
CA GLY A 366 3.28 -8.36 11.08
C GLY A 366 2.66 -6.97 11.15
N ARG A 367 3.40 -5.98 10.66
CA ARG A 367 3.01 -4.56 10.73
C ARG A 367 1.83 -4.29 9.79
N LYS A 368 0.76 -3.69 10.31
CA LYS A 368 -0.44 -3.31 9.54
C LYS A 368 -0.80 -1.85 9.80
N LEU A 369 -1.29 -1.18 8.76
CA LEU A 369 -1.91 0.13 8.85
C LEU A 369 -3.42 -0.03 8.72
N ILE A 370 -4.17 0.30 9.77
CA ILE A 370 -5.64 0.27 9.77
C ILE A 370 -6.15 1.72 9.71
N ALA A 371 -6.80 2.08 8.61
CA ALA A 371 -7.29 3.44 8.35
C ALA A 371 -8.77 3.43 7.96
N GLY A 372 -9.45 4.57 8.15
CA GLY A 372 -10.89 4.72 7.93
C GLY A 372 -11.46 5.94 8.64
N THR A 373 -12.62 6.40 8.22
CA THR A 373 -13.32 7.56 8.82
C THR A 373 -13.92 7.20 10.19
N SER A 374 -14.44 8.21 10.92
CA SER A 374 -15.20 7.95 12.15
C SER A 374 -16.45 7.11 11.81
N GLY A 375 -16.79 6.14 12.66
CA GLY A 375 -17.90 5.21 12.41
C GLY A 375 -17.60 4.08 11.41
N ALA A 376 -16.42 4.04 10.78
CA ALA A 376 -16.07 2.98 9.81
C ALA A 376 -15.74 1.62 10.45
N GLY A 377 -15.84 1.48 11.78
CA GLY A 377 -15.58 0.21 12.47
C GLY A 377 -14.11 -0.06 12.88
N LYS A 378 -13.20 0.92 12.76
CA LYS A 378 -11.79 0.75 13.14
C LYS A 378 -11.60 0.26 14.58
N SER A 379 -12.25 0.90 15.54
CA SER A 379 -12.14 0.52 16.96
C SER A 379 -12.69 -0.88 17.19
N VAL A 380 -13.74 -1.28 16.47
CA VAL A 380 -14.32 -2.63 16.55
C VAL A 380 -13.31 -3.67 16.05
N LEU A 381 -12.72 -3.45 14.88
CA LEU A 381 -11.67 -4.33 14.35
C LEU A 381 -10.47 -4.42 15.29
N LEU A 382 -10.00 -3.27 15.80
CA LEU A 382 -8.85 -3.24 16.69
C LEU A 382 -9.09 -4.05 17.96
N ARG A 383 -10.32 -4.00 18.52
CA ARG A 383 -10.69 -4.81 19.68
C ARG A 383 -10.63 -6.31 19.39
N VAL A 384 -11.08 -6.75 18.23
CA VAL A 384 -11.00 -8.15 17.79
C VAL A 384 -9.55 -8.61 17.67
N VAL A 385 -8.70 -7.79 17.04
CA VAL A 385 -7.26 -8.08 16.89
C VAL A 385 -6.55 -8.15 18.23
N MET A 386 -6.81 -7.17 19.11
CA MET A 386 -6.24 -7.13 20.45
C MET A 386 -6.70 -8.30 21.30
N ALA A 387 -8.00 -8.67 21.22
CA ALA A 387 -8.52 -9.83 21.93
C ALA A 387 -7.84 -11.12 21.46
N GLY A 388 -7.62 -11.28 20.15
CA GLY A 388 -6.85 -12.40 19.61
C GLY A 388 -5.43 -12.47 20.18
N GLY A 389 -4.75 -11.32 20.32
CA GLY A 389 -3.42 -11.26 20.96
C GLY A 389 -3.46 -11.55 22.47
N VAL A 390 -4.42 -10.98 23.21
CA VAL A 390 -4.56 -11.21 24.66
C VAL A 390 -4.92 -12.67 24.97
N CYS A 391 -5.70 -13.32 24.11
CA CYS A 391 -6.12 -14.71 24.25
C CYS A 391 -5.17 -15.72 23.60
N SER A 392 -4.07 -15.27 23.01
CA SER A 392 -3.07 -16.15 22.38
C SER A 392 -2.44 -17.08 23.42
N GLU A 393 -2.25 -18.35 23.07
CA GLU A 393 -1.52 -19.32 23.90
C GLU A 393 -0.02 -18.99 23.94
N GLU A 394 0.50 -18.35 22.88
CA GLU A 394 1.85 -17.82 22.86
C GLU A 394 1.95 -16.57 23.75
N PRO A 395 3.00 -16.44 24.58
CA PRO A 395 3.17 -15.29 25.47
C PRO A 395 3.43 -14.01 24.67
N THR A 396 2.35 -13.30 24.34
CA THR A 396 2.41 -12.01 23.65
C THR A 396 2.07 -10.85 24.58
N ALA A 397 2.96 -9.86 24.67
CA ALA A 397 2.68 -8.62 25.38
C ALA A 397 1.87 -7.67 24.47
N VAL A 398 0.61 -7.42 24.81
CA VAL A 398 -0.21 -6.42 24.12
C VAL A 398 0.02 -5.05 24.76
N VAL A 399 0.55 -4.12 23.97
CA VAL A 399 0.73 -2.71 24.34
C VAL A 399 -0.22 -1.85 23.51
N TYR A 400 -1.05 -1.07 24.17
CA TYR A 400 -2.02 -0.19 23.50
C TYR A 400 -1.73 1.27 23.81
N ILE A 401 -1.45 2.03 22.75
CA ILE A 401 -1.18 3.47 22.81
C ILE A 401 -2.40 4.20 22.27
N ASP A 402 -3.08 4.96 23.13
CA ASP A 402 -4.31 5.68 22.79
C ASP A 402 -4.21 7.12 23.26
N GLY A 403 -3.80 8.02 22.36
CA GLY A 403 -3.60 9.44 22.67
C GLY A 403 -4.87 10.19 23.10
N LYS A 404 -6.06 9.58 23.04
CA LYS A 404 -7.31 10.15 23.58
C LYS A 404 -7.74 9.52 24.90
N GLY A 405 -7.25 8.33 25.22
CA GLY A 405 -7.64 7.56 26.41
C GLY A 405 -9.05 6.95 26.41
N GLU A 406 -9.85 7.18 25.36
CA GLU A 406 -11.25 6.73 25.30
C GLU A 406 -11.38 5.22 25.05
N GLU A 407 -10.53 4.67 24.17
CA GLU A 407 -10.63 3.28 23.72
C GLU A 407 -9.79 2.34 24.61
N SER A 408 -8.69 2.86 25.16
CA SER A 408 -7.81 2.12 26.05
C SER A 408 -8.42 1.76 27.39
N ALA A 409 -9.40 2.53 27.87
CA ALA A 409 -10.12 2.26 29.12
C ALA A 409 -10.73 0.85 29.19
N LEU A 410 -11.15 0.28 28.06
CA LEU A 410 -11.73 -1.07 27.97
C LEU A 410 -10.70 -2.21 28.15
N TRP A 411 -9.42 -1.87 28.11
CA TRP A 411 -8.29 -2.82 28.10
C TRP A 411 -7.46 -2.79 29.39
N VAL A 412 -7.87 -1.99 30.37
CA VAL A 412 -7.18 -1.90 31.67
C VAL A 412 -7.16 -3.27 32.33
N GLY A 413 -5.97 -3.70 32.77
CA GLY A 413 -5.75 -5.02 33.38
C GLY A 413 -5.64 -6.18 32.37
N LYS A 414 -5.87 -5.93 31.07
CA LYS A 414 -5.74 -6.94 29.99
C LYS A 414 -4.56 -6.65 29.06
N ALA A 415 -4.23 -5.37 28.89
CA ALA A 415 -3.10 -4.90 28.09
C ALA A 415 -2.30 -3.84 28.86
N ARG A 416 -1.06 -3.60 28.47
CA ARG A 416 -0.27 -2.47 28.94
C ARG A 416 -0.73 -1.22 28.19
N ILE A 417 -1.17 -0.20 28.92
CA ILE A 417 -1.75 1.01 28.33
C ILE A 417 -0.76 2.17 28.45
N ALA A 418 -0.62 2.93 27.37
CA ALA A 418 -0.03 4.25 27.36
C ALA A 418 -1.04 5.23 26.77
N VAL A 419 -1.31 6.33 27.49
CA VAL A 419 -2.19 7.42 27.06
C VAL A 419 -1.33 8.60 26.65
#